data_AF-A0A5C4VS25-F1
#
_entry.id   AF-A0A5C4VS25-F1
#
_cell.length_a   1.000
_cell.length_b   1.000
_cell.length_c   1.000
_cell.angle_alpha   90.00
_cell.angle_beta   90.00
_cell.angle_gamma   90.00
#
_symmetry.space_group_name_H-M   'P 1'
#
loop_
_entity.id
_entity.type
_entity.pdbx_description
1 polymer ?
#
loop_
_entity_poly.entity_id
_entity_poly.type
_entity_poly.pdbx_seq_one_letter_code
_entity_poly.pdbx_strand_id
1 'polypeptide(L)'
;MAKTAARQPVPARRADAERNIAAILEAGMRLLSADPTASVADIAKAAGVGRVTLYGHFPSREALVDAVLDHAVGVADAVLADDSLDTEPAPEAMARLLRSSWEVLDRHRRLFLAADRVLPTERIREHHEAPLRRVERLIARGRHEGDFRTDLPLGWLVTTFFSIIHSAAQEREAGRLGAVEVEPVLVTTMLSLLTANG
;
A
#
# COMPACT_ATOMS: atom_id res chain seq x y z
N MET A 1 -57.14 5.33 -8.77
CA MET A 1 -56.77 4.55 -7.56
C MET A 1 -55.25 4.50 -7.46
N ALA A 2 -54.72 4.65 -6.25
CA ALA A 2 -53.38 5.15 -5.96
C ALA A 2 -52.24 4.16 -6.21
N LYS A 3 -51.22 4.67 -6.92
CA LYS A 3 -49.76 4.52 -6.76
C LYS A 3 -49.27 3.44 -5.76
N THR A 4 -48.79 2.31 -6.27
CA THR A 4 -47.92 1.39 -5.52
C THR A 4 -46.55 2.05 -5.32
N ALA A 5 -46.27 2.47 -4.08
CA ALA A 5 -44.99 3.03 -3.69
C ALA A 5 -43.90 1.94 -3.60
N ALA A 6 -42.72 2.25 -4.13
CA ALA A 6 -41.53 1.43 -4.06
C ALA A 6 -41.05 1.25 -2.60
N ARG A 7 -40.66 0.02 -2.25
CA ARG A 7 -40.06 -0.33 -0.95
C ARG A 7 -38.60 0.16 -0.93
N GLN A 8 -38.29 1.22 -0.20
CA GLN A 8 -36.90 1.62 0.06
C GLN A 8 -36.22 0.61 1.00
N PRO A 9 -34.94 0.22 0.80
CA PRO A 9 -34.20 -0.51 1.80
C PRO A 9 -33.73 0.44 2.92
N VAL A 10 -34.03 0.02 4.15
CA VAL A 10 -33.95 0.72 5.44
C VAL A 10 -32.50 0.79 5.97
N PRO A 11 -32.06 1.89 6.61
CA PRO A 11 -30.68 2.16 7.10
C PRO A 11 -29.90 1.00 7.73
N ALA A 12 -30.56 0.08 8.44
CA ALA A 12 -29.93 -1.10 9.04
C ALA A 12 -29.18 -1.98 8.01
N ARG A 13 -29.71 -2.14 6.80
CA ARG A 13 -29.06 -2.93 5.74
C ARG A 13 -27.76 -2.30 5.23
N ARG A 14 -27.66 -0.96 5.25
CA ARG A 14 -26.44 -0.24 4.87
C ARG A 14 -25.37 -0.40 5.94
N ALA A 15 -25.74 -0.24 7.21
CA ALA A 15 -24.83 -0.48 8.33
C ALA A 15 -24.32 -1.94 8.37
N ASP A 16 -25.17 -2.92 8.05
CA ASP A 16 -24.76 -4.33 7.94
C ASP A 16 -23.77 -4.54 6.79
N ALA A 17 -24.03 -3.94 5.62
CA ALA A 17 -23.13 -4.00 4.48
C ALA A 17 -21.76 -3.38 4.78
N GLU A 18 -21.73 -2.20 5.41
CA GLU A 18 -20.48 -1.52 5.82
C GLU A 18 -19.69 -2.36 6.83
N ARG A 19 -20.36 -2.93 7.84
CA ARG A 19 -19.71 -3.83 8.81
C ARG A 19 -19.14 -5.08 8.14
N ASN A 20 -19.87 -5.67 7.20
CA ASN A 20 -19.39 -6.83 6.45
C ASN A 20 -18.18 -6.47 5.60
N ILE A 21 -18.20 -5.34 4.89
CA ILE A 21 -17.06 -4.87 4.09
C ILE A 21 -15.83 -4.69 4.99
N ALA A 22 -15.96 -3.96 6.10
CA ALA A 22 -14.84 -3.74 7.04
C ALA A 22 -14.28 -5.07 7.57
N ALA A 23 -15.15 -6.02 7.98
CA ALA A 23 -14.73 -7.32 8.45
C ALA A 23 -14.00 -8.15 7.36
N ILE A 24 -14.46 -8.07 6.11
CA ILE A 24 -13.82 -8.73 4.96
C ILE A 24 -12.44 -8.11 4.70
N LEU A 25 -12.33 -6.79 4.70
CA LEU A 25 -11.07 -6.08 4.45
C LEU A 25 -10.02 -6.39 5.52
N GLU A 26 -10.40 -6.36 6.80
CA GLU A 26 -9.52 -6.72 7.92
C GLU A 26 -9.08 -8.20 7.87
N ALA A 27 -10.02 -9.11 7.59
CA ALA A 27 -9.70 -10.53 7.45
C ALA A 27 -8.79 -10.79 6.24
N GLY A 28 -9.06 -10.12 5.12
CA GLY A 28 -8.27 -10.18 3.90
C GLY A 28 -6.86 -9.69 4.12
N MET A 29 -6.70 -8.50 4.71
CA MET A 29 -5.39 -7.91 5.03
C MET A 29 -4.58 -8.86 5.90
N ARG A 30 -5.17 -9.37 6.99
CA ARG A 30 -4.49 -10.29 7.91
C ARG A 30 -4.08 -11.60 7.25
N LEU A 31 -5.00 -12.26 6.53
CA LEU A 31 -4.72 -13.57 5.94
C LEU A 31 -3.76 -13.48 4.76
N LEU A 32 -3.91 -12.51 3.86
CA LEU A 32 -3.01 -12.34 2.71
C LEU A 32 -1.62 -11.88 3.12
N SER A 33 -1.49 -11.13 4.22
CA SER A 33 -0.17 -10.79 4.79
C SER A 33 0.53 -12.02 5.39
N ALA A 34 -0.22 -12.99 5.90
CA ALA A 34 0.33 -14.24 6.41
C ALA A 34 0.65 -15.24 5.28
N ASP A 35 -0.25 -15.38 4.32
CA ASP A 35 -0.17 -16.30 3.19
C ASP A 35 -0.77 -15.67 1.92
N PRO A 36 0.05 -15.39 0.89
CA PRO A 36 -0.41 -14.74 -0.34
C PRO A 36 -1.37 -15.62 -1.16
N THR A 37 -1.49 -16.91 -0.81
CA THR A 37 -2.35 -17.89 -1.48
C THR A 37 -3.70 -18.11 -0.77
N ALA A 38 -3.94 -17.45 0.38
CA ALA A 38 -5.16 -17.60 1.15
C ALA A 38 -6.43 -17.48 0.28
N SER A 39 -7.37 -18.41 0.45
CA SER A 39 -8.53 -18.50 -0.42
C SER A 39 -9.62 -17.49 -0.05
N VAL A 40 -10.49 -17.16 -1.00
CA VAL A 40 -11.68 -16.32 -0.73
C VAL A 40 -12.59 -16.96 0.33
N ALA A 41 -12.62 -18.30 0.40
CA ALA A 41 -13.39 -19.03 1.39
C ALA A 41 -12.81 -18.87 2.81
N ASP A 42 -11.48 -18.89 2.96
CA ASP A 42 -10.81 -18.66 4.25
C ASP A 42 -11.03 -17.23 4.74
N ILE A 43 -10.98 -16.26 3.82
CA ILE A 43 -11.27 -14.85 4.12
C ILE A 43 -12.72 -14.67 4.56
N ALA A 44 -13.69 -15.23 3.83
CA ALA A 44 -15.10 -15.17 4.22
C ALA A 44 -15.33 -15.78 5.62
N LYS A 45 -14.75 -16.96 5.88
CA LYS A 45 -14.84 -17.63 7.18
C LYS A 45 -14.24 -16.77 8.29
N ALA A 46 -13.06 -16.19 8.06
CA ALA A 46 -12.38 -15.34 9.03
C ALA A 46 -13.11 -14.01 9.29
N ALA A 47 -13.82 -13.49 8.29
CA ALA A 47 -14.68 -12.30 8.40
C ALA A 47 -16.05 -12.59 9.04
N GLY A 48 -16.39 -13.87 9.28
CA GLY A 48 -17.69 -14.26 9.83
C GLY A 48 -18.85 -14.11 8.84
N VAL A 49 -18.58 -14.10 7.53
CA VAL A 49 -19.59 -13.94 6.48
C VAL A 49 -19.68 -15.18 5.58
N GLY A 50 -20.84 -15.36 4.94
CA GLY A 50 -21.00 -16.39 3.91
C GLY A 50 -20.31 -16.02 2.60
N ARG A 51 -19.86 -17.02 1.82
CA ARG A 51 -19.25 -16.79 0.49
C ARG A 51 -20.15 -15.99 -0.46
N VAL A 52 -21.45 -16.25 -0.44
CA VAL A 52 -22.42 -15.50 -1.26
C VAL A 52 -22.45 -14.02 -0.87
N THR A 53 -22.38 -13.71 0.42
CA THR A 53 -22.28 -12.33 0.93
C THR A 53 -20.99 -11.67 0.47
N LEU A 54 -19.85 -12.35 0.61
CA LEU A 54 -18.57 -11.82 0.15
C LEU A 54 -18.60 -11.53 -1.36
N TYR A 55 -19.03 -12.49 -2.18
CA TYR A 55 -19.11 -12.27 -3.63
C TYR A 55 -20.14 -11.21 -4.03
N GLY A 56 -21.15 -10.96 -3.20
CA GLY A 56 -22.06 -9.83 -3.37
C GLY A 56 -21.38 -8.46 -3.19
N HIS A 57 -20.29 -8.38 -2.42
CA HIS A 57 -19.48 -7.18 -2.26
C HIS A 57 -18.29 -7.12 -3.22
N PHE A 58 -17.63 -8.26 -3.43
CA PHE A 58 -16.41 -8.39 -4.24
C PHE A 58 -16.60 -9.52 -5.26
N PRO A 59 -16.97 -9.22 -6.52
CA PRO A 59 -17.43 -10.21 -7.47
C PRO A 59 -16.35 -11.20 -7.92
N SER A 60 -15.07 -10.90 -7.67
CA SER A 60 -13.93 -11.74 -8.03
C SER A 60 -12.82 -11.68 -6.98
N ARG A 61 -11.82 -12.56 -7.13
CA ARG A 61 -10.63 -12.54 -6.26
C ARG A 61 -9.83 -11.26 -6.48
N GLU A 62 -9.70 -10.85 -7.74
CA GLU A 62 -9.05 -9.61 -8.16
C GLU A 62 -9.70 -8.41 -7.46
N ALA A 63 -11.03 -8.30 -7.51
CA ALA A 63 -11.77 -7.21 -6.86
C ALA A 63 -11.62 -7.21 -5.32
N LEU A 64 -11.55 -8.39 -4.70
CA LEU A 64 -11.29 -8.50 -3.27
C LEU A 64 -9.86 -8.05 -2.93
N VAL A 65 -8.86 -8.52 -3.68
CA VAL A 65 -7.45 -8.19 -3.45
C VAL A 65 -7.18 -6.70 -3.70
N ASP A 66 -7.79 -6.11 -4.74
CA ASP A 66 -7.76 -4.67 -5.02
C ASP A 66 -8.25 -3.86 -3.82
N ALA A 67 -9.43 -4.19 -3.29
CA ALA A 67 -10.00 -3.49 -2.14
C ALA A 67 -9.19 -3.71 -0.84
N VAL A 68 -8.65 -4.91 -0.62
CA VAL A 68 -7.80 -5.20 0.54
C VAL A 68 -6.46 -4.44 0.44
N LEU A 69 -5.89 -4.33 -0.76
CA LEU A 69 -4.68 -3.55 -0.99
C LEU A 69 -4.94 -2.06 -0.70
N ASP A 70 -6.04 -1.51 -1.23
CA ASP A 70 -6.46 -0.13 -0.97
C ASP A 70 -6.59 0.16 0.53
N HIS A 71 -7.27 -0.73 1.25
CA HIS A 71 -7.42 -0.65 2.71
C HIS A 71 -6.06 -0.68 3.42
N ALA A 72 -5.19 -1.63 3.06
CA ALA A 72 -3.87 -1.77 3.68
C ALA A 72 -2.97 -0.55 3.43
N VAL A 73 -2.98 0.00 2.22
CA VAL A 73 -2.22 1.22 1.88
C VAL A 73 -2.80 2.44 2.62
N GLY A 74 -4.12 2.55 2.73
CA GLY A 74 -4.76 3.63 3.49
C GLY A 74 -4.40 3.59 4.99
N VAL A 75 -4.41 2.40 5.60
CA VAL A 75 -3.97 2.20 6.99
C VAL A 75 -2.49 2.56 7.15
N ALA A 76 -1.64 2.13 6.22
CA ALA A 76 -0.22 2.45 6.21
C ALA A 76 0.04 3.97 6.10
N ASP A 77 -0.63 4.64 5.17
CA ASP A 77 -0.44 6.07 4.93
C ASP A 77 -0.85 6.92 6.14
N ALA A 78 -1.91 6.53 6.85
CA ALA A 78 -2.34 7.19 8.07
C ALA A 78 -1.31 7.08 9.21
N VAL A 79 -0.60 5.95 9.30
CA VAL A 79 0.49 5.75 10.29
C VAL A 79 1.74 6.54 9.92
N LEU A 80 2.00 6.70 8.62
CA LEU A 80 3.21 7.34 8.08
C LEU A 80 3.04 8.84 7.83
N ALA A 81 1.86 9.40 8.11
CA ALA A 81 1.62 10.83 8.08
C ALA A 81 2.35 11.51 9.24
N ASP A 82 3.56 11.99 8.97
CA ASP A 82 4.39 12.69 9.94
C ASP A 82 4.80 14.09 9.43
N ASP A 83 4.37 15.12 10.16
CA ASP A 83 4.65 16.53 9.87
C ASP A 83 6.13 16.90 10.06
N SER A 84 6.89 16.12 10.83
CA SER A 84 8.33 16.37 11.07
C SER A 84 9.19 16.16 9.83
N LEU A 85 8.63 15.53 8.78
CA LEU A 85 9.34 15.41 7.50
C LEU A 85 9.68 16.78 6.90
N ASP A 86 8.95 17.84 7.27
CA ASP A 86 9.10 19.19 6.72
C ASP A 86 10.17 20.05 7.42
N THR A 87 10.73 19.59 8.54
CA THR A 87 11.68 20.38 9.35
C THR A 87 13.10 19.80 9.40
N GLU A 88 13.25 18.51 9.11
CA GLU A 88 14.56 17.84 9.00
C GLU A 88 15.20 18.09 7.63
N PRO A 89 16.55 18.06 7.51
CA PRO A 89 17.19 18.11 6.21
C PRO A 89 16.71 16.94 5.32
N ALA A 90 16.63 17.18 4.01
CA ALA A 90 15.92 16.27 3.11
C ALA A 90 16.47 14.83 3.08
N PRO A 91 17.80 14.59 3.13
CA PRO A 91 18.35 13.22 3.20
C PRO A 91 17.92 12.45 4.44
N GLU A 92 17.93 13.08 5.61
CA GLU A 92 17.54 12.49 6.90
C GLU A 92 16.05 12.17 6.92
N ALA A 93 15.22 13.13 6.47
CA ALA A 93 13.78 12.93 6.33
C ALA A 93 13.48 11.78 5.35
N MET A 94 14.21 11.67 4.24
CA MET A 94 14.04 10.59 3.26
C MET A 94 14.44 9.24 3.85
N ALA A 95 15.56 9.17 4.56
CA ALA A 95 16.00 7.95 5.24
C ALA A 95 14.97 7.48 6.26
N ARG A 96 14.39 8.41 7.02
CA ARG A 96 13.34 8.09 8.02
C ARG A 96 12.05 7.63 7.35
N LEU A 97 11.60 8.32 6.32
CA LEU A 97 10.43 7.92 5.53
C LEU A 97 10.60 6.51 4.94
N LEU A 98 11.78 6.20 4.39
CA LEU A 98 12.10 4.88 3.85
C LEU A 98 12.05 3.79 4.92
N ARG A 99 12.66 4.03 6.09
CA ARG A 99 12.66 3.07 7.21
C ARG A 99 11.24 2.77 7.68
N SER A 100 10.45 3.81 7.96
CA SER A 100 9.07 3.62 8.41
C SER A 100 8.18 3.00 7.32
N SER A 101 8.35 3.39 6.06
CA SER A 101 7.61 2.78 4.94
C SER A 101 7.98 1.31 4.76
N TRP A 102 9.27 0.98 4.91
CA TRP A 102 9.76 -0.39 4.80
C TRP A 102 9.22 -1.29 5.92
N GLU A 103 9.20 -0.82 7.18
CA GLU A 103 8.64 -1.59 8.30
C GLU A 103 7.19 -2.01 8.06
N VAL A 104 6.38 -1.10 7.49
CA VAL A 104 4.98 -1.38 7.15
C VAL A 104 4.91 -2.32 5.95
N LEU A 105 5.70 -2.06 4.91
CA LEU A 105 5.69 -2.88 3.70
C LEU A 105 6.15 -4.32 3.99
N ASP A 106 7.24 -4.53 4.72
CA ASP A 106 7.77 -5.87 5.05
C ASP A 106 6.74 -6.70 5.84
N ARG A 107 6.05 -6.08 6.79
CA ARG A 107 4.96 -6.72 7.55
C ARG A 107 3.83 -7.24 6.66
N HIS A 108 3.55 -6.51 5.58
CA HIS A 108 2.47 -6.83 4.63
C HIS A 108 2.99 -7.34 3.28
N ARG A 109 4.27 -7.68 3.14
CA ARG A 109 4.89 -7.97 1.83
C ARG A 109 4.17 -9.07 1.04
N ARG A 110 3.62 -10.08 1.72
CA ARG A 110 2.85 -11.15 1.08
C ARG A 110 1.51 -10.68 0.52
N LEU A 111 0.86 -9.71 1.15
CA LEU A 111 -0.31 -9.07 0.56
C LEU A 111 0.06 -8.36 -0.74
N PHE A 112 1.17 -7.61 -0.76
CA PHE A 112 1.65 -6.96 -1.99
C PHE A 112 2.00 -7.99 -3.08
N LEU A 113 2.61 -9.12 -2.73
CA LEU A 113 2.85 -10.21 -3.68
C LEU A 113 1.56 -10.88 -4.18
N ALA A 114 0.53 -10.97 -3.33
CA ALA A 114 -0.78 -11.46 -3.75
C ALA A 114 -1.43 -10.50 -4.75
N ALA A 115 -1.30 -9.19 -4.53
CA ALA A 115 -1.75 -8.15 -5.44
C ALA A 115 -1.00 -8.16 -6.77
N ASP A 116 0.33 -8.23 -6.75
CA ASP A 116 1.20 -8.28 -7.94
C ASP A 116 0.87 -9.45 -8.90
N ARG A 117 0.32 -10.55 -8.36
CA ARG A 117 -0.12 -11.70 -9.16
C ARG A 117 -1.43 -11.49 -9.91
N VAL A 118 -2.28 -10.57 -9.46
CA VAL A 118 -3.67 -10.46 -9.93
C VAL A 118 -4.06 -9.06 -10.40
N LEU A 119 -3.24 -8.05 -10.10
CA LEU A 119 -3.45 -6.66 -10.49
C LEU A 119 -2.33 -6.19 -11.42
N PRO A 120 -2.62 -5.32 -12.40
CA PRO A 120 -1.58 -4.66 -13.18
C PRO A 120 -0.78 -3.68 -12.29
N THR A 121 0.49 -3.46 -12.63
CA THR A 121 1.40 -2.59 -11.87
C THR A 121 0.86 -1.16 -11.73
N GLU A 122 0.20 -0.65 -12.77
CA GLU A 122 -0.42 0.68 -12.78
C GLU A 122 -1.50 0.79 -11.69
N ARG A 123 -2.30 -0.26 -11.50
CA ARG A 123 -3.35 -0.29 -10.48
C ARG A 123 -2.77 -0.31 -9.08
N ILE A 124 -1.71 -1.09 -8.85
CA ILE A 124 -0.98 -1.07 -7.57
C ILE A 124 -0.45 0.33 -7.31
N ARG A 125 0.12 0.99 -8.34
CA ARG A 125 0.64 2.35 -8.23
C ARG A 125 -0.46 3.38 -7.91
N GLU A 126 -1.68 3.23 -8.44
CA GLU A 126 -2.82 4.10 -8.11
C GLU A 126 -3.13 4.10 -6.62
N HIS A 127 -3.12 2.94 -5.95
CA HIS A 127 -3.33 2.88 -4.49
C HIS A 127 -2.25 3.64 -3.71
N HIS A 128 -1.05 3.80 -4.29
CA HIS A 128 0.07 4.50 -3.66
C HIS A 128 0.11 6.00 -3.99
N GLU A 129 -0.93 6.58 -4.59
CA GLU A 129 -0.91 7.99 -5.00
C GLU A 129 -0.63 8.94 -3.83
N ALA A 130 -1.30 8.76 -2.68
CA ALA A 130 -1.07 9.60 -1.49
C ALA A 130 0.35 9.45 -0.90
N PRO A 131 0.86 8.23 -0.65
CA PRO A 131 2.27 8.02 -0.29
C PRO A 131 3.26 8.64 -1.28
N LEU A 132 3.04 8.47 -2.59
CA LEU A 132 3.95 8.97 -3.62
C LEU A 132 3.93 10.50 -3.72
N ARG A 133 2.81 11.17 -3.44
CA ARG A 133 2.79 12.63 -3.30
C ARG A 133 3.66 13.11 -2.14
N ARG A 134 3.73 12.36 -1.03
CA ARG A 134 4.62 12.69 0.10
C ARG A 134 6.09 12.57 -0.32
N VAL A 135 6.45 11.48 -1.01
CA VAL A 135 7.79 11.26 -1.56
C VAL A 135 8.17 12.36 -2.56
N GLU A 136 7.27 12.70 -3.48
CA GLU A 136 7.49 13.73 -4.49
C GLU A 136 7.77 15.11 -3.86
N ARG A 137 6.98 15.51 -2.85
CA ARG A 137 7.22 16.76 -2.11
C ARG A 137 8.59 16.78 -1.45
N LEU A 138 8.99 15.68 -0.83
CA LEU A 138 10.28 15.58 -0.15
C LEU A 138 11.45 15.65 -1.14
N ILE A 139 11.36 14.96 -2.28
CA ILE A 139 12.38 15.04 -3.33
C ILE A 139 12.43 16.47 -3.92
N ALA A 140 11.28 17.10 -4.16
CA ALA A 140 11.22 18.47 -4.65
C ALA A 140 11.84 19.47 -3.67
N ARG A 141 11.62 19.29 -2.35
CA ARG A 141 12.24 20.12 -1.32
C ARG A 141 13.76 19.95 -1.30
N GLY A 142 14.26 18.72 -1.23
CA GLY A 142 15.71 18.48 -1.22
C GLY A 142 16.41 18.99 -2.49
N ARG A 143 15.71 19.03 -3.64
CA ARG A 143 16.22 19.70 -4.85
C ARG A 143 16.33 21.22 -4.71
N HIS A 144 15.37 21.84 -4.04
CA HIS A 144 15.38 23.28 -3.77
C HIS A 144 16.47 23.66 -2.76
N GLU A 145 16.70 22.81 -1.76
CA GLU A 145 17.70 22.97 -0.71
C GLU A 145 19.13 22.63 -1.19
N GLY A 146 19.25 21.94 -2.33
CA GLY A 146 20.53 21.55 -2.92
C GLY A 146 21.06 20.18 -2.44
N ASP A 147 20.30 19.48 -1.61
CA ASP A 147 20.64 18.15 -1.10
C ASP A 147 20.47 17.04 -2.15
N PHE A 148 19.53 17.20 -3.07
CA PHE A 148 19.20 16.21 -4.09
C PHE A 148 19.48 16.70 -5.51
N ARG A 149 19.81 15.72 -6.37
CA ARG A 149 20.14 15.93 -7.77
C ARG A 149 18.98 16.53 -8.57
N THR A 150 19.32 17.41 -9.50
CA THR A 150 18.39 18.14 -10.37
C THR A 150 18.53 17.77 -11.85
N ASP A 151 19.49 16.92 -12.19
CA ASP A 151 19.82 16.49 -13.56
C ASP A 151 18.88 15.42 -14.13
N LEU A 152 17.99 14.85 -13.31
CA LEU A 152 17.00 13.84 -13.72
C LEU A 152 15.55 14.34 -13.58
N PRO A 153 14.58 13.81 -14.35
CA PRO A 153 13.16 14.16 -14.16
C PRO A 153 12.64 13.75 -12.77
N LEU A 154 11.84 14.61 -12.12
CA LEU A 154 11.26 14.31 -10.79
C LEU A 154 10.38 13.05 -10.83
N GLY A 155 9.50 12.96 -11.83
CA GLY A 155 8.62 11.80 -11.99
C GLY A 155 9.38 10.49 -12.22
N TRP A 156 10.57 10.55 -12.82
CA TRP A 156 11.45 9.38 -12.93
C TRP A 156 11.94 8.93 -11.54
N LEU A 157 12.46 9.84 -10.72
CA LEU A 157 12.92 9.51 -9.36
C LEU A 157 11.79 8.93 -8.48
N VAL A 158 10.58 9.51 -8.55
CA VAL A 158 9.41 9.01 -7.82
C VAL A 158 8.99 7.61 -8.31
N THR A 159 9.09 7.36 -9.62
CA THR A 159 8.83 6.03 -10.19
C THR A 159 9.88 5.02 -9.72
N THR A 160 11.16 5.37 -9.77
CA THR A 160 12.23 4.49 -9.30
C THR A 160 12.13 4.22 -7.80
N PHE A 161 11.71 5.21 -7.00
CA PHE A 161 11.42 5.02 -5.58
C PHE A 161 10.39 3.90 -5.37
N PHE A 162 9.25 4.01 -6.05
CA PHE A 162 8.17 3.02 -5.99
C PHE A 162 8.65 1.62 -6.40
N SER A 163 9.41 1.53 -7.50
CA SER A 163 9.92 0.25 -8.00
C SER A 163 10.92 -0.40 -7.05
N ILE A 164 11.89 0.34 -6.52
CA ILE A 164 12.94 -0.22 -5.67
C ILE A 164 12.37 -0.71 -4.33
N ILE A 165 11.47 0.04 -3.68
CA ILE A 165 10.91 -0.38 -2.40
C ILE A 165 10.07 -1.67 -2.53
N HIS A 166 9.33 -1.83 -3.63
CA HIS A 166 8.58 -3.06 -3.92
C HIS A 166 9.50 -4.22 -4.33
N SER A 167 10.55 -3.93 -5.10
CA SER A 167 11.57 -4.93 -5.45
C SER A 167 12.27 -5.47 -4.21
N ALA A 168 12.59 -4.62 -3.23
CA ALA A 168 13.17 -5.05 -1.95
C ALA A 168 12.27 -6.07 -1.22
N ALA A 169 10.95 -5.91 -1.30
CA ALA A 169 9.98 -6.86 -0.75
C ALA A 169 10.02 -8.23 -1.44
N GLN A 170 10.17 -8.23 -2.78
CA GLN A 170 10.32 -9.44 -3.57
C GLN A 170 11.63 -10.16 -3.25
N GLU A 171 12.75 -9.43 -3.16
CA GLU A 171 14.06 -9.96 -2.76
C GLU A 171 14.00 -10.57 -1.34
N ARG A 172 13.29 -9.89 -0.43
CA ARG A 172 13.08 -10.32 0.95
C ARG A 172 12.23 -11.58 1.07
N GLU A 173 11.15 -11.72 0.30
CA GLU A 173 10.36 -12.97 0.26
C GLU A 173 11.14 -14.11 -0.39
N ALA A 174 11.90 -13.82 -1.45
CA ALA A 174 12.70 -14.83 -2.14
C ALA A 174 13.92 -15.31 -1.33
N GLY A 175 14.21 -14.67 -0.19
CA GLY A 175 15.36 -15.01 0.66
C GLY A 175 16.71 -14.58 0.07
N ARG A 176 16.72 -13.72 -0.96
CA ARG A 176 17.93 -13.16 -1.55
C ARG A 176 18.50 -12.00 -0.74
N LEU A 177 17.65 -11.32 0.04
CA LEU A 177 18.06 -10.36 1.07
C LEU A 177 17.50 -10.76 2.44
N GLY A 178 18.36 -10.75 3.47
CA GLY A 178 17.98 -11.04 4.85
C GLY A 178 17.09 -9.97 5.48
N ALA A 179 16.36 -10.34 6.54
CA ALA A 179 15.45 -9.43 7.26
C ALA A 179 16.14 -8.19 7.84
N VAL A 180 17.40 -8.34 8.27
CA VAL A 180 18.19 -7.27 8.91
C VAL A 180 18.96 -6.46 7.86
N GLU A 181 19.16 -7.01 6.67
CA GLU A 181 20.02 -6.41 5.63
C GLU A 181 19.23 -5.52 4.67
N VAL A 182 17.98 -5.89 4.39
CA VAL A 182 17.16 -5.25 3.35
C VAL A 182 16.90 -3.77 3.60
N GLU A 183 16.67 -3.36 4.86
CA GLU A 183 16.43 -1.96 5.19
C GLU A 183 17.67 -1.09 4.94
N PRO A 184 18.87 -1.39 5.50
CA PRO A 184 20.09 -0.67 5.17
C PRO A 184 20.38 -0.60 3.66
N VAL A 185 20.24 -1.72 2.95
CA VAL A 185 20.46 -1.78 1.49
C VAL A 185 19.50 -0.84 0.75
N LEU A 186 18.21 -0.87 1.11
CA LEU A 186 17.18 -0.03 0.51
C LEU A 186 17.47 1.46 0.75
N VAL A 187 17.77 1.85 1.99
CA VAL A 187 18.05 3.24 2.37
C VAL A 187 19.28 3.77 1.63
N THR A 188 20.39 3.02 1.66
CA THR A 188 21.63 3.42 0.97
C THR A 188 21.43 3.52 -0.54
N THR A 189 20.73 2.56 -1.16
CA THR A 189 20.43 2.57 -2.59
C THR A 189 19.62 3.80 -2.98
N MET A 190 18.56 4.10 -2.22
CA MET A 190 17.68 5.23 -2.53
C MET A 190 18.38 6.58 -2.36
N LEU A 191 19.12 6.76 -1.26
CA LEU A 191 19.86 8.01 -1.04
C LEU A 191 20.91 8.22 -2.12
N SER A 192 21.67 7.18 -2.47
CA SER A 192 22.66 7.25 -3.55
C SER A 192 22.04 7.62 -4.90
N LEU A 193 20.80 7.18 -5.16
CA LEU A 193 20.06 7.53 -6.36
C LEU A 193 19.63 9.01 -6.39
N LEU A 194 19.30 9.57 -5.22
CA LEU A 194 18.78 10.93 -5.06
C LEU A 194 19.89 11.98 -4.92
N THR A 195 21.01 11.65 -4.30
CA THR A 195 22.16 12.56 -4.17
C THR A 195 22.93 12.62 -5.49
N ALA A 196 23.40 13.80 -5.88
CA ALA A 196 24.32 13.90 -7.02
C ALA A 196 25.66 13.26 -6.63
N ASN A 197 26.28 12.53 -7.54
CA ASN A 197 27.70 12.22 -7.39
C ASN A 197 28.45 13.55 -7.60
N GLY A 198 29.17 13.99 -6.57
CA GLY A 198 30.12 15.10 -6.69
C GLY A 198 31.21 14.83 -7.73
#